data_AF-A0A3P7MDD2-F1
#
_entry.id   AF-A0A3P7MDD2-F1
#
_cell.length_a   1.000
_cell.length_b   1.000
_cell.length_c   1.000
_cell.angle_alpha   90.00
_cell.angle_beta   90.00
_cell.angle_gamma   90.00
#
_symmetry.space_group_name_H-M   'P 1'
#
loop_
_entity.id
_entity.type
_entity.pdbx_description
1 polymer ?
#
loop_
_entity_poly.entity_id
_entity_poly.type
_entity_poly.pdbx_seq_one_letter_code
_entity_poly.pdbx_strand_id
1 'polypeptide(L)'
;MSHKEGQYLVSDKVLRLLQIMKPKDPLSRQETSGVDYRIRCSCGQRHYVGETGRILKTRIAEHEEMSEKLADFSGHEVPNTR
;
A
#
# COMPACT_ATOMS: atom_id res chain seq x y z
N MET A 1 35.43 -1.69 -19.46
CA MET A 1 34.59 -0.92 -18.52
C MET A 1 34.35 -1.84 -17.32
N SER A 2 35.10 -1.64 -16.23
CA SER A 2 35.05 -2.50 -15.04
C SER A 2 33.75 -2.28 -14.27
N HIS A 3 32.89 -3.30 -14.22
CA HIS A 3 31.87 -3.39 -13.18
C HIS A 3 32.58 -3.85 -11.91
N LYS A 4 32.74 -2.93 -10.95
CA LYS A 4 33.13 -3.30 -9.58
C LYS A 4 31.89 -3.82 -8.88
N GLU A 5 31.81 -5.14 -8.72
CA GLU A 5 30.87 -5.75 -7.79
C GLU A 5 31.29 -5.34 -6.37
N GLY A 6 30.50 -4.48 -5.74
CA GLY A 6 30.72 -4.07 -4.36
C GLY A 6 30.36 -5.24 -3.44
N GLN A 7 31.35 -6.04 -3.05
CA GLN A 7 31.17 -7.02 -1.99
C GLN A 7 31.03 -6.28 -0.65
N TYR A 8 29.79 -6.22 -0.16
CA TYR A 8 29.50 -5.68 1.16
C TYR A 8 30.02 -6.68 2.21
N LEU A 9 31.07 -6.30 2.94
CA LEU A 9 31.63 -7.10 4.02
C LEU A 9 30.66 -7.04 5.21
N VAL A 10 29.95 -8.13 5.49
CA VAL A 10 29.07 -8.23 6.66
C VAL A 10 29.94 -8.48 7.90
N SER A 11 30.08 -7.47 8.76
CA SER A 11 30.88 -7.54 9.99
C SER A 11 30.41 -8.67 10.93
N ASP A 12 31.32 -9.31 11.64
CA ASP A 12 31.05 -10.39 12.62
C ASP A 12 29.97 -10.01 13.64
N LYS A 13 29.91 -8.73 14.02
CA LYS A 13 28.86 -8.22 14.90
C LYS A 13 27.46 -8.36 14.28
N VAL A 14 27.32 -8.10 12.98
CA VAL A 14 26.05 -8.21 12.24
C VAL A 14 25.67 -9.68 12.08
N LEU A 15 26.65 -10.54 11.76
CA LEU A 15 26.43 -11.99 11.67
C LEU A 15 25.91 -12.56 13.00
N ARG A 16 26.49 -12.12 14.12
CA ARG A 16 26.07 -12.57 15.45
C ARG A 16 24.68 -12.04 15.85
N LEU A 17 24.31 -10.84 15.41
CA LEU A 17 22.95 -10.32 15.64
C LEU A 17 21.89 -11.12 14.87
N LEU A 18 22.17 -11.55 13.64
CA LEU A 18 21.25 -12.39 12.87
C LEU A 18 21.07 -13.80 13.47
N GLN A 19 22.06 -14.31 14.21
CA GLN A 19 21.93 -15.58 14.95
C GLN A 19 21.03 -15.46 16.18
N ILE A 20 20.88 -14.25 16.73
CA ILE A 20 20.08 -13.98 17.95
C ILE A 20 18.69 -13.45 17.58
N MET A 21 18.59 -12.60 16.55
CA MET A 21 17.34 -12.06 16.04
C MET A 21 16.76 -13.01 15.00
N LYS A 22 15.62 -13.64 15.30
CA LYS A 22 14.81 -14.28 14.26
C LYS A 22 14.22 -13.18 13.37
N PRO A 23 14.49 -13.19 12.04
CA PRO A 23 13.77 -12.34 11.11
C PRO A 23 12.27 -12.58 11.31
N LYS A 24 11.48 -11.51 11.41
CA LYS A 24 10.03 -11.66 11.48
C LYS A 24 9.55 -12.23 10.15
N ASP A 25 8.58 -13.14 10.21
CA ASP A 25 7.93 -13.64 9.01
C ASP A 25 7.38 -12.45 8.20
N PRO A 26 7.55 -12.45 6.86
CA PRO A 26 7.04 -11.39 6.03
C PRO A 26 5.51 -11.36 6.15
N LEU A 27 4.97 -10.23 6.60
CA LEU A 27 3.54 -10.00 6.60
C LEU A 27 3.05 -9.81 5.17
N SER A 28 1.84 -10.27 4.85
CA SER A 28 1.27 -9.97 3.55
C SER A 28 1.07 -8.46 3.42
N ARG A 29 1.15 -7.95 2.19
CA ARG A 29 1.05 -6.50 1.93
C ARG A 29 -0.22 -5.87 2.48
N GLN A 30 -1.32 -6.61 2.57
CA GLN A 30 -2.58 -6.08 3.09
C GLN A 30 -2.59 -5.98 4.63
N GLU A 31 -1.73 -6.73 5.30
CA GLU A 31 -1.61 -6.80 6.76
C GLU A 31 -0.62 -5.76 7.33
N THR A 32 0.09 -5.04 6.47
CA THR A 32 1.04 -3.99 6.89
C THR A 32 0.33 -2.69 7.27
N SER A 33 0.85 -2.03 8.30
CA SER A 33 0.57 -0.64 8.67
C SER A 33 1.84 0.22 8.55
N GLY A 34 1.71 1.54 8.59
CA GLY A 34 2.82 2.48 8.44
C GLY A 34 3.44 2.50 7.05
N VAL A 35 2.69 2.06 6.03
CA VAL A 35 3.12 2.04 4.64
C VAL A 35 2.34 3.05 3.82
N ASP A 36 3.00 3.67 2.86
CA ASP A 36 2.34 4.39 1.78
C ASP A 36 1.67 3.40 0.85
N TYR A 37 0.38 3.59 0.59
CA TYR A 37 -0.37 2.74 -0.32
C TYR A 37 -0.93 3.53 -1.50
N ARG A 38 -1.12 2.81 -2.61
CA ARG A 38 -1.75 3.31 -3.84
C ARG A 38 -2.86 2.36 -4.23
N ILE A 39 -4.11 2.82 -4.16
CA ILE A 39 -5.29 2.06 -4.62
C ILE A 39 -5.67 2.59 -6.02
N ARG A 40 -5.96 1.68 -6.95
CA ARG A 40 -6.45 2.02 -8.29
C ARG A 40 -7.97 2.16 -8.22
N CYS A 41 -8.49 3.32 -8.61
CA CYS A 41 -9.93 3.48 -8.82
C CYS A 41 -10.32 2.85 -10.16
N SER A 42 -11.48 2.20 -10.23
CA SER A 42 -12.08 1.74 -11.49
C SER A 42 -12.47 2.91 -12.41
N CYS A 43 -12.62 4.12 -11.86
CA CYS A 43 -12.92 5.37 -12.55
C CYS A 43 -11.78 5.94 -13.43
N GLY A 44 -10.69 5.21 -13.66
CA GLY A 44 -9.63 5.56 -14.61
C GLY A 44 -8.24 5.73 -13.99
N GLN A 45 -7.52 6.79 -14.37
CA GLN A 45 -6.11 7.02 -13.99
C GLN A 45 -5.91 7.65 -12.60
N ARG A 46 -6.99 7.87 -11.84
CA ARG A 46 -6.89 8.46 -10.51
C ARG A 46 -6.50 7.38 -9.50
N HIS A 47 -5.45 7.67 -8.75
CA HIS A 47 -4.98 6.81 -7.67
C HIS A 47 -5.19 7.52 -6.35
N TYR A 48 -5.80 6.83 -5.41
CA TYR A 48 -5.81 7.28 -4.03
C TYR A 48 -4.50 6.85 -3.37
N VAL A 49 -3.73 7.84 -2.91
CA VAL A 49 -2.47 7.65 -2.20
C VAL A 49 -2.64 8.18 -0.78
N GLY A 50 -2.21 7.40 0.21
CA GLY A 50 -2.22 7.81 1.60
C GLY A 50 -1.27 6.97 2.45
N GLU A 51 -0.91 7.51 3.61
CA GLU A 51 -0.19 6.78 4.65
C GLU A 51 -1.22 6.15 5.60
N THR A 52 -1.04 4.88 5.95
CA THR A 52 -1.96 4.21 6.88
C THR A 52 -1.33 4.02 8.26
N GLY A 53 -1.90 4.64 9.30
CA GLY A 53 -1.62 4.26 10.68
C GLY A 53 -2.26 2.92 11.09
N ARG A 54 -3.19 2.40 10.27
CA ARG A 54 -3.95 1.16 10.47
C ARG A 54 -3.57 0.12 9.41
N ILE A 55 -4.12 -1.09 9.47
CA ILE A 55 -3.84 -2.15 8.50
C ILE A 55 -4.38 -1.76 7.11
N LEU A 56 -3.59 -1.94 6.05
CA LEU A 56 -3.95 -1.55 4.68
C LEU A 56 -5.29 -2.17 4.21
N LYS A 57 -5.58 -3.42 4.59
CA LYS A 57 -6.84 -4.10 4.27
C LYS A 57 -8.07 -3.28 4.63
N THR A 58 -8.05 -2.58 5.77
CA THR A 58 -9.17 -1.75 6.21
C THR A 58 -9.42 -0.59 5.25
N ARG A 59 -8.35 0.05 4.77
CA ARG A 59 -8.45 1.18 3.83
C ARG A 59 -8.95 0.75 2.46
N ILE A 60 -8.61 -0.47 2.03
CA ILE A 60 -9.12 -1.04 0.77
C ILE A 60 -10.63 -1.24 0.88
N ALA A 61 -11.12 -1.87 1.95
CA ALA A 61 -12.54 -2.10 2.16
C ALA A 61 -13.35 -0.79 2.25
N GLU A 62 -12.84 0.20 3.01
CA GLU A 62 -13.46 1.54 3.09
C GLU A 62 -13.56 2.20 1.69
N HIS A 63 -12.52 2.06 0.87
CA HIS A 63 -12.49 2.64 -0.47
C HIS A 63 -13.44 1.94 -1.43
N GLU A 64 -13.53 0.61 -1.37
CA GLU A 64 -14.47 -0.19 -2.16
C GLU A 64 -15.92 0.18 -1.80
N GLU A 65 -16.25 0.19 -0.51
CA GLU A 65 -17.59 0.55 -0.03
C GLU A 65 -17.97 2.00 -0.43
N MET A 66 -17.05 2.95 -0.34
CA MET A 66 -17.29 4.32 -0.80
C MET A 66 -17.47 4.39 -2.32
N SER A 67 -16.68 3.62 -3.07
CA SER A 67 -16.74 3.61 -4.54
C SER A 67 -18.05 3.00 -5.04
N GLU A 68 -18.57 1.97 -4.38
CA GLU A 68 -19.87 1.38 -4.66
C GLU A 68 -21.01 2.37 -4.36
N LYS A 69 -21.00 2.99 -3.18
CA LYS A 69 -22.00 4.01 -2.81
C LYS A 69 -22.04 5.17 -3.80
N LEU A 70 -20.89 5.61 -4.33
CA LEU A 70 -20.84 6.71 -5.29
C LEU A 70 -21.38 6.32 -6.67
N ALA A 71 -21.32 5.03 -7.04
CA ALA A 71 -21.89 4.54 -8.29
C ALA A 71 -23.42 4.64 -8.30
N ASP A 72 -24.07 4.44 -7.15
CA ASP A 72 -25.53 4.53 -7.00
C ASP A 72 -26.08 5.97 -7.18
N PHE A 73 -25.25 7.00 -6.95
CA PHE A 73 -25.66 8.40 -7.14
C PHE A 73 -25.59 8.88 -8.60
N SER A 74 -25.12 8.05 -9.54
CA SER A 74 -25.03 8.42 -10.96
C SER A 74 -26.40 8.46 -11.69
N GLY A 75 -27.50 8.15 -10.99
CA GLY A 75 -28.85 8.10 -11.55
C GLY A 75 -29.73 9.36 -11.36
N HIS A 76 -29.25 10.45 -10.76
CA HIS A 76 -30.07 11.66 -10.64
C HIS A 76 -29.78 12.62 -11.79
N GLU A 77 -30.64 12.59 -12.82
CA GLU A 77 -30.70 13.66 -13.82
C GLU A 77 -30.88 14.98 -13.08
N VAL A 78 -29.91 15.90 -13.22
CA VAL A 78 -30.02 17.25 -12.67
C VAL A 78 -31.16 17.92 -13.45
N PRO A 79 -32.29 18.29 -12.83
CA PRO A 79 -33.40 18.91 -13.57
C PRO A 79 -32.90 20.23 -14.14
N ASN A 80 -32.95 20.33 -15.47
CA ASN A 80 -32.60 21.53 -16.22
C ASN A 80 -33.54 22.68 -15.80
N THR A 81 -33.09 23.56 -14.92
CA THR A 81 -33.80 24.79 -14.61
C THR A 81 -33.56 25.80 -15.73
N ARG A 82 -34.62 26.03 -16.50
CA ARG A 82 -34.80 27.03 -17.56
C ARG A 82 -34.46 28.45 -17.12
#